data_AF-A0A2Z2KAR6-F1
#
_entry.id   AF-A0A2Z2KAR6-F1
#
_cell.length_a   1.000
_cell.length_b   1.000
_cell.length_c   1.000
_cell.angle_alpha   90.00
_cell.angle_beta   90.00
_cell.angle_gamma   90.00
#
_symmetry.space_group_name_H-M   'P 1'
#
loop_
_entity.id
_entity.type
_entity.pdbx_description
1 polymer ?
#
loop_
_entity_poly.entity_id
_entity_poly.type
_entity_poly.pdbx_seq_one_letter_code
_entity_poly.pdbx_strand_id
1 'polypeptide(L)'
;MKTNIFIPTKIKVGFQNRDNTYTKKLAYVIYEDHKGVLRKKASWESWRDNNIDPVDYENEPTSGFVLNKKVGDYVSDWNHRQAYVRVYDPRGFEFEITIENLLYILENANSIKGKGLEGEFVYAWEGKELVLIPVESPDYQEISSFNKILHNKEYIKSKELIIGATYKTKDNQELVYMGRFDYWDRKWIRGEQGEESRYKVVNKGKHYIFASETTNYRKKPDLYAIQLKSLGDRVIGCLSEECTERYAYMFDLLEHKSYYSPQDESKDEFVYYTKDRFCEKIRTKIGNYAWHYSTSIYIGNDIDSAAEVIGDAKDNNSFNLRIRKKVTSKWNYGGYSMENVTIFSGSLEDLWEQYKPRYRDQYLVNGKLFQSGDEE
;
A
#
# COMPACT_ATOMS: atom_id res chain seq x y z
N MET A 1 3.72 -19.78 4.89
CA MET A 1 2.61 -18.95 4.34
C MET A 1 2.96 -17.45 4.44
N LYS A 2 2.02 -16.49 4.30
CA LYS A 2 2.23 -15.13 4.83
C LYS A 2 1.98 -15.13 6.34
N THR A 3 2.71 -14.30 7.10
CA THR A 3 2.62 -14.24 8.57
C THR A 3 1.34 -13.56 9.11
N ASN A 4 0.56 -12.87 8.28
CA ASN A 4 -0.69 -12.19 8.66
C ASN A 4 -1.93 -13.11 8.63
N ILE A 5 -1.79 -14.29 9.24
CA ILE A 5 -2.87 -15.26 9.36
C ILE A 5 -3.58 -15.08 10.70
N PHE A 6 -4.92 -15.01 10.66
CA PHE A 6 -5.76 -14.95 11.86
C PHE A 6 -6.36 -16.32 12.19
N ILE A 7 -6.09 -16.82 13.39
CA ILE A 7 -6.71 -18.02 13.95
C ILE A 7 -7.79 -17.55 14.95
N PRO A 8 -9.08 -17.66 14.63
CA PRO A 8 -10.14 -17.36 15.59
C PRO A 8 -10.21 -18.44 16.68
N THR A 9 -10.79 -18.11 17.83
CA THR A 9 -11.16 -19.11 18.85
C THR A 9 -12.47 -19.83 18.51
N LYS A 10 -13.40 -19.15 17.82
CA LYS A 10 -14.72 -19.68 17.46
C LYS A 10 -14.98 -19.55 15.96
N ILE A 11 -15.54 -20.61 15.38
CA ILE A 11 -16.07 -20.64 14.02
C ILE A 11 -17.59 -20.81 14.06
N LYS A 12 -18.28 -20.22 13.08
CA LYS A 12 -19.71 -20.43 12.84
C LYS A 12 -19.90 -21.01 11.45
N VAL A 13 -20.60 -22.13 11.39
CA VAL A 13 -20.78 -22.93 10.17
C VAL A 13 -22.23 -22.82 9.71
N GLY A 14 -22.41 -22.39 8.47
CA GLY A 14 -23.71 -22.33 7.80
C GLY A 14 -23.73 -23.33 6.65
N PHE A 15 -24.88 -23.92 6.36
CA PHE A 15 -24.98 -25.08 5.48
C PHE A 15 -25.81 -24.80 4.23
N GLN A 16 -25.53 -25.55 3.17
CA GLN A 16 -26.33 -25.67 1.97
C GLN A 16 -26.53 -27.14 1.62
N ASN A 17 -27.75 -27.49 1.18
CA ASN A 17 -28.06 -28.84 0.71
C ASN A 17 -27.31 -29.13 -0.61
N ARG A 18 -26.62 -30.26 -0.68
CA ARG A 18 -25.66 -30.56 -1.75
C ARG A 18 -25.48 -32.07 -1.94
N ASP A 19 -26.34 -32.72 -2.74
CA ASP A 19 -26.31 -34.18 -2.95
C ASP A 19 -24.95 -34.77 -3.38
N ASN A 20 -24.06 -33.95 -3.96
CA ASN A 20 -22.71 -34.37 -4.30
C ASN A 20 -21.68 -34.23 -3.15
N THR A 21 -22.12 -34.23 -1.89
CA THR A 21 -21.31 -34.30 -0.66
C THR A 21 -21.61 -35.57 0.14
N TYR A 22 -20.65 -36.05 0.93
CA TYR A 22 -20.81 -37.26 1.74
C TYR A 22 -21.97 -37.18 2.74
N THR A 23 -22.17 -36.02 3.38
CA THR A 23 -23.23 -35.79 4.38
C THR A 23 -24.44 -35.03 3.82
N LYS A 24 -24.51 -34.87 2.50
CA LYS A 24 -25.45 -33.98 1.77
C LYS A 24 -25.40 -32.49 2.19
N LYS A 25 -24.44 -32.07 3.01
CA LYS A 25 -24.24 -30.69 3.46
C LYS A 25 -22.89 -30.14 2.99
N LEU A 26 -22.94 -29.05 2.21
CA LEU A 26 -21.81 -28.17 1.97
C LEU A 26 -21.82 -27.05 3.02
N ALA A 27 -20.66 -26.71 3.57
CA ALA A 27 -20.49 -25.70 4.59
C ALA A 27 -19.82 -24.42 4.05
N TYR A 28 -20.29 -23.28 4.54
CA TYR A 28 -19.55 -22.02 4.55
C TYR A 28 -19.20 -21.73 6.01
N VAL A 29 -17.90 -21.83 6.32
CA VAL A 29 -17.34 -21.51 7.63
C VAL A 29 -16.99 -20.02 7.66
N ILE A 30 -17.39 -19.33 8.72
CA ILE A 30 -16.99 -17.95 9.05
C ILE A 30 -16.54 -17.90 10.52
N TYR A 31 -16.08 -16.73 10.99
CA TYR A 31 -15.43 -16.60 12.29
C TYR A 31 -15.78 -15.30 13.02
N GLU A 32 -15.67 -15.35 14.34
CA GLU A 32 -15.69 -14.17 15.21
C GLU A 32 -14.25 -13.67 15.40
N ASP A 33 -14.03 -12.35 15.26
CA ASP A 33 -12.70 -11.76 15.46
C ASP A 33 -12.42 -11.38 16.92
N HIS A 34 -11.18 -10.95 17.20
CA HIS A 34 -10.74 -10.51 18.53
C HIS A 34 -11.51 -9.27 19.07
N LYS A 35 -12.44 -8.68 18.31
CA LYS A 35 -13.31 -7.56 18.71
C LYS A 35 -14.77 -7.99 18.91
N GLY A 36 -15.09 -9.28 18.77
CA GLY A 36 -16.44 -9.83 18.86
C GLY A 36 -17.27 -9.64 17.58
N VAL A 37 -16.62 -9.40 16.44
CA VAL A 37 -17.30 -9.10 15.17
C VAL A 37 -17.28 -10.32 14.26
N LEU A 38 -18.45 -10.91 14.03
CA LEU A 38 -18.65 -12.02 13.09
C LEU A 38 -18.35 -11.57 11.65
N ARG A 39 -17.21 -12.02 11.10
CA ARG A 39 -16.73 -11.66 9.76
C ARG A 39 -17.44 -12.46 8.67
N LYS A 40 -17.44 -11.94 7.43
CA LYS A 40 -18.20 -12.45 6.26
C LYS A 40 -19.74 -12.64 6.45
N LYS A 41 -20.33 -12.29 7.61
CA LYS A 41 -21.76 -12.50 7.98
C LYS A 41 -22.77 -12.27 6.85
N ALA A 42 -22.76 -11.12 6.18
CA ALA A 42 -23.77 -10.80 5.16
C ALA A 42 -23.69 -11.73 3.92
N SER A 43 -22.49 -12.07 3.47
CA SER A 43 -22.28 -13.00 2.36
C SER A 43 -22.61 -14.45 2.74
N TRP A 44 -22.44 -14.79 4.02
CA TRP A 44 -22.76 -16.10 4.58
C TRP A 44 -24.27 -16.29 4.79
N GLU A 45 -24.96 -15.29 5.33
CA GLU A 45 -26.42 -15.29 5.53
C GLU A 45 -27.19 -15.34 4.20
N SER A 46 -26.65 -14.70 3.17
CA SER A 46 -27.17 -14.76 1.79
C SER A 46 -26.88 -16.09 1.08
N TRP A 47 -25.90 -16.87 1.57
CA TRP A 47 -25.47 -18.12 0.95
C TRP A 47 -26.09 -19.36 1.62
N ARG A 48 -26.27 -19.36 2.94
CA ARG A 48 -26.77 -20.53 3.68
C ARG A 48 -28.25 -20.80 3.40
N ASP A 49 -28.66 -22.05 3.55
CA ASP A 49 -30.06 -22.42 3.62
C ASP A 49 -30.60 -21.97 4.99
N ASN A 50 -31.53 -21.02 5.00
CA ASN A 50 -32.09 -20.49 6.24
C ASN A 50 -33.03 -21.47 6.97
N ASN A 51 -33.35 -22.61 6.35
CA ASN A 51 -34.06 -23.73 6.98
C ASN A 51 -33.11 -24.71 7.69
N ILE A 52 -31.78 -24.52 7.59
CA ILE A 52 -30.79 -25.28 8.35
C ILE A 52 -30.16 -24.35 9.40
N ASP A 53 -30.32 -24.71 10.67
CA ASP A 53 -29.69 -23.97 11.75
C ASP A 53 -28.16 -23.99 11.63
N PRO A 54 -27.49 -22.83 11.79
CA PRO A 54 -26.04 -22.76 11.78
C PRO A 54 -25.48 -23.25 13.12
N VAL A 55 -24.32 -23.92 13.08
CA VAL A 55 -23.66 -24.45 14.28
C VAL A 55 -22.39 -23.67 14.57
N ASP A 56 -22.24 -23.22 15.82
CA ASP A 56 -20.99 -22.66 16.34
C ASP A 56 -20.12 -23.79 16.91
N TYR A 57 -18.82 -23.73 16.64
CA TYR A 57 -17.84 -24.63 17.24
C TYR A 57 -16.62 -23.86 17.72
N GLU A 58 -15.96 -24.37 18.75
CA GLU A 58 -14.60 -23.94 19.09
C GLU A 58 -13.62 -24.41 18.00
N ASN A 59 -12.57 -23.63 17.76
CA ASN A 59 -11.57 -23.85 16.71
C ASN A 59 -10.32 -24.59 17.24
N GLU A 60 -10.53 -25.53 18.15
CA GLU A 60 -9.46 -26.32 18.74
C GLU A 60 -8.84 -27.30 17.72
N PRO A 61 -7.55 -27.66 17.88
CA PRO A 61 -6.89 -28.72 17.13
C PRO A 61 -7.77 -29.95 16.92
N THR A 62 -7.95 -30.34 15.66
CA THR A 62 -8.88 -31.41 15.26
C THR A 62 -8.22 -32.34 14.24
N SER A 63 -8.27 -33.64 14.47
CA SER A 63 -7.76 -34.68 13.58
C SER A 63 -8.88 -35.42 12.84
N GLY A 64 -8.56 -36.07 11.72
CA GLY A 64 -9.54 -36.85 10.93
C GLY A 64 -10.19 -36.13 9.76
N PHE A 65 -9.60 -35.02 9.28
CA PHE A 65 -9.98 -34.40 8.00
C PHE A 65 -9.70 -35.33 6.81
N VAL A 66 -10.54 -35.31 5.78
CA VAL A 66 -10.39 -36.17 4.59
C VAL A 66 -10.57 -35.37 3.30
N LEU A 67 -9.63 -35.47 2.36
CA LEU A 67 -9.78 -34.85 1.04
C LEU A 67 -10.80 -35.63 0.21
N ASN A 68 -11.94 -35.04 -0.15
CA ASN A 68 -12.93 -35.69 -1.01
C ASN A 68 -12.50 -35.62 -2.48
N LYS A 69 -12.58 -34.43 -3.08
CA LYS A 69 -12.51 -34.26 -4.54
C LYS A 69 -12.22 -32.81 -4.96
N LYS A 70 -11.76 -32.65 -6.21
CA LYS A 70 -11.72 -31.37 -6.92
C LYS A 70 -13.13 -30.83 -7.18
N VAL A 71 -13.31 -29.53 -7.02
CA VAL A 71 -14.51 -28.74 -7.34
C VAL A 71 -14.09 -27.36 -7.87
N GLY A 72 -15.02 -26.61 -8.47
CA GLY A 72 -14.63 -25.50 -9.36
C GLY A 72 -14.04 -26.02 -10.67
N ASP A 73 -13.29 -25.17 -11.38
CA ASP A 73 -12.71 -25.47 -12.70
C ASP A 73 -13.74 -25.94 -13.75
N TYR A 74 -14.57 -24.99 -14.19
CA TYR A 74 -15.46 -25.17 -15.34
C TYR A 74 -15.23 -24.05 -16.35
N VAL A 75 -15.07 -24.41 -17.61
CA VAL A 75 -14.89 -23.47 -18.74
C VAL A 75 -16.24 -23.28 -19.41
N SER A 76 -16.93 -22.19 -19.07
CA SER A 76 -18.13 -21.72 -19.78
C SER A 76 -17.85 -20.50 -20.67
N ASP A 77 -16.78 -19.75 -20.38
CA ASP A 77 -16.45 -18.47 -21.01
C ASP A 77 -15.01 -18.05 -20.67
N TRP A 78 -14.58 -16.86 -21.11
CA TRP A 78 -13.28 -16.23 -20.75
C TRP A 78 -13.01 -16.06 -19.24
N ASN A 79 -14.02 -16.31 -18.39
CA ASN A 79 -13.95 -16.10 -16.95
C ASN A 79 -13.76 -17.44 -16.21
N HIS A 80 -12.52 -17.90 -16.10
CA HIS A 80 -12.17 -19.18 -15.48
C HIS A 80 -12.55 -19.24 -14.00
N ARG A 81 -13.45 -20.15 -13.61
CA ARG A 81 -13.74 -20.38 -12.19
C ARG A 81 -12.55 -21.11 -11.54
N GLN A 82 -11.91 -20.44 -10.58
CA GLN A 82 -10.85 -20.98 -9.72
C GLN A 82 -11.17 -22.41 -9.22
N ALA A 83 -10.14 -23.26 -9.19
CA ALA A 83 -10.21 -24.62 -8.67
C ALA A 83 -10.09 -24.65 -7.15
N TYR A 84 -10.84 -25.56 -6.53
CA TYR A 84 -10.87 -25.80 -5.09
C TYR A 84 -10.82 -27.31 -4.81
N VAL A 85 -10.39 -27.69 -3.62
CA VAL A 85 -10.53 -29.07 -3.12
C VAL A 85 -11.54 -29.08 -1.99
N ARG A 86 -12.50 -30.00 -2.10
CA ARG A 86 -13.47 -30.25 -1.05
C ARG A 86 -12.86 -31.17 0.01
N VAL A 87 -12.97 -30.75 1.27
CA VAL A 87 -12.47 -31.47 2.45
C VAL A 87 -13.65 -31.77 3.36
N TYR A 88 -13.70 -33.00 3.86
CA TYR A 88 -14.62 -33.42 4.91
C TYR A 88 -14.02 -33.08 6.28
N ASP A 89 -14.81 -32.40 7.11
CA ASP A 89 -14.55 -32.16 8.52
C ASP A 89 -15.19 -33.30 9.36
N PRO A 90 -14.47 -33.91 10.31
CA PRO A 90 -15.02 -34.96 11.20
C PRO A 90 -16.28 -34.55 11.97
N ARG A 91 -16.55 -33.24 12.13
CA ARG A 91 -17.77 -32.64 12.71
C ARG A 91 -19.02 -32.80 11.82
N GLY A 92 -18.91 -33.46 10.66
CA GLY A 92 -20.05 -33.96 9.87
C GLY A 92 -20.45 -33.11 8.65
N PHE A 93 -19.54 -32.29 8.13
CA PHE A 93 -19.80 -31.42 6.97
C PHE A 93 -18.61 -31.40 6.00
N GLU A 94 -18.82 -30.89 4.78
CA GLU A 94 -17.73 -30.65 3.83
C GLU A 94 -17.56 -29.17 3.53
N PHE A 95 -16.33 -28.70 3.40
CA PHE A 95 -15.98 -27.31 3.05
C PHE A 95 -14.97 -27.31 1.88
N GLU A 96 -14.65 -26.13 1.33
CA GLU A 96 -13.81 -25.99 0.13
C GLU A 96 -12.57 -25.12 0.44
N ILE A 97 -11.37 -25.65 0.16
CA ILE A 97 -10.07 -24.95 0.27
C ILE A 97 -9.46 -24.70 -1.11
N THR A 98 -8.53 -23.75 -1.21
CA THR A 98 -7.79 -23.48 -2.46
C THR A 98 -6.78 -24.60 -2.76
N ILE A 99 -6.36 -24.71 -4.03
CA ILE A 99 -5.27 -25.62 -4.41
C ILE A 99 -3.95 -25.25 -3.70
N GLU A 100 -3.69 -23.95 -3.52
CA GLU A 100 -2.53 -23.43 -2.78
C GLU A 100 -2.51 -23.93 -1.32
N ASN A 101 -3.66 -23.89 -0.63
CA ASN A 101 -3.76 -24.42 0.72
C ASN A 101 -3.60 -25.94 0.78
N LEU A 102 -4.11 -26.69 -0.22
CA LEU A 102 -3.85 -28.13 -0.32
C LEU A 102 -2.34 -28.42 -0.49
N LEU A 103 -1.63 -27.68 -1.36
CA LEU A 103 -0.19 -27.89 -1.56
C LEU A 103 0.58 -27.64 -0.26
N TYR A 104 0.26 -26.57 0.46
CA TYR A 104 0.84 -26.29 1.78
C TYR A 104 0.55 -27.39 2.82
N ILE A 105 -0.67 -27.95 2.84
CA ILE A 105 -1.00 -29.09 3.71
C ILE A 105 -0.14 -30.31 3.36
N LEU A 106 0.01 -30.64 2.08
CA LEU A 106 0.82 -31.78 1.62
C LEU A 106 2.33 -31.58 1.76
N GLU A 107 2.79 -30.35 1.96
CA GLU A 107 4.17 -29.99 2.30
C GLU A 107 4.46 -30.16 3.81
N ASN A 108 3.43 -30.05 4.66
CA ASN A 108 3.58 -29.97 6.13
C ASN A 108 2.87 -31.09 6.91
N ALA A 109 2.10 -31.97 6.25
CA ALA A 109 1.37 -33.08 6.86
C ALA A 109 1.15 -34.25 5.87
N ASN A 110 1.05 -35.47 6.36
CA ASN A 110 0.87 -36.66 5.52
C ASN A 110 -0.58 -36.82 5.02
N SER A 111 -0.74 -37.23 3.77
CA SER A 111 -2.01 -37.77 3.24
C SER A 111 -1.94 -39.29 3.15
N ILE A 112 -2.63 -39.99 4.05
CA ILE A 112 -2.63 -41.46 4.09
C ILE A 112 -3.46 -42.09 2.97
N LYS A 113 -3.29 -43.41 2.76
CA LYS A 113 -4.13 -44.20 1.84
C LYS A 113 -5.60 -44.05 2.22
N GLY A 114 -6.44 -43.64 1.26
CA GLY A 114 -7.83 -43.25 1.51
C GLY A 114 -8.06 -41.73 1.57
N LYS A 115 -7.00 -40.91 1.39
CA LYS A 115 -7.01 -39.44 1.38
C LYS A 115 -7.31 -38.77 2.73
N GLY A 116 -7.19 -39.50 3.83
CA GLY A 116 -7.20 -38.91 5.17
C GLY A 116 -5.95 -38.05 5.36
N LEU A 117 -6.10 -36.93 6.05
CA LEU A 117 -4.99 -36.09 6.49
C LEU A 117 -4.58 -36.53 7.91
N GLU A 118 -3.29 -36.79 8.09
CA GLU A 118 -2.69 -37.12 9.38
C GLU A 118 -2.37 -35.85 10.17
N GLY A 119 -2.30 -35.96 11.51
CA GLY A 119 -2.10 -34.83 12.41
C GLY A 119 -3.39 -34.09 12.78
N GLU A 120 -3.22 -32.96 13.46
CA GLU A 120 -4.30 -32.06 13.87
C GLU A 120 -4.27 -30.76 13.07
N PHE A 121 -5.45 -30.17 12.85
CA PHE A 121 -5.63 -28.96 12.04
C PHE A 121 -6.53 -27.95 12.74
N VAL A 122 -6.35 -26.67 12.40
CA VAL A 122 -7.24 -25.56 12.79
C VAL A 122 -7.67 -24.76 11.58
N TYR A 123 -8.83 -24.09 11.67
CA TYR A 123 -9.23 -23.09 10.69
C TYR A 123 -8.51 -21.77 10.93
N ALA A 124 -8.09 -21.11 9.86
CA ALA A 124 -7.51 -19.79 9.91
C ALA A 124 -7.86 -18.99 8.64
N TRP A 125 -7.54 -17.69 8.66
CA TRP A 125 -7.85 -16.79 7.55
C TRP A 125 -6.64 -15.95 7.12
N GLU A 126 -6.27 -16.03 5.84
CA GLU A 126 -5.37 -15.06 5.21
C GLU A 126 -6.21 -13.89 4.67
N GLY A 127 -6.40 -12.87 5.52
CA GLY A 127 -7.17 -11.66 5.22
C GLY A 127 -8.68 -11.89 5.05
N LYS A 128 -9.07 -12.48 3.91
CA LYS A 128 -10.46 -12.89 3.63
C LYS A 128 -10.61 -14.37 3.37
N GLU A 129 -9.57 -15.06 2.88
CA GLU A 129 -9.72 -16.45 2.45
C GLU A 129 -9.44 -17.44 3.55
N LEU A 130 -10.23 -18.52 3.55
CA LEU A 130 -10.16 -19.60 4.52
C LEU A 130 -8.98 -20.50 4.16
N VAL A 131 -8.15 -20.81 5.15
CA VAL A 131 -7.09 -21.81 5.07
C VAL A 131 -7.22 -22.79 6.23
N LEU A 132 -7.01 -24.07 5.97
CA LEU A 132 -6.84 -25.10 6.99
C LEU A 132 -5.32 -25.27 7.23
N ILE A 133 -4.88 -25.20 8.49
CA ILE A 133 -3.46 -25.21 8.85
C ILE A 133 -3.15 -26.44 9.72
N PRO A 134 -2.13 -27.26 9.37
CA PRO A 134 -1.66 -28.33 10.25
C PRO A 134 -0.94 -27.73 11.48
N VAL A 135 -1.25 -28.26 12.65
CA VAL A 135 -0.65 -27.87 13.95
C VAL A 135 0.86 -28.18 14.00
N GLU A 136 1.32 -29.14 13.19
CA GLU A 136 2.73 -29.52 13.07
C GLU A 136 3.56 -28.59 12.17
N SER A 137 2.93 -27.64 11.45
CA SER A 137 3.67 -26.73 10.57
C SER A 137 4.53 -25.73 11.36
N PRO A 138 5.70 -25.31 10.84
CA PRO A 138 6.54 -24.33 11.53
C PRO A 138 5.83 -22.97 11.67
N ASP A 139 5.07 -22.56 10.64
CA ASP A 139 4.28 -21.32 10.68
C ASP A 139 3.29 -21.31 11.86
N TYR A 140 2.69 -22.46 12.22
CA TYR A 140 1.65 -22.53 13.26
C TYR A 140 2.15 -22.04 14.62
N GLN A 141 3.43 -22.27 14.97
CA GLN A 141 3.97 -21.84 16.27
C GLN A 141 4.06 -20.31 16.37
N GLU A 142 4.52 -19.64 15.30
CA GLU A 142 4.55 -18.17 15.22
C GLU A 142 3.14 -17.59 15.18
N ILE A 143 2.28 -18.12 14.31
CA ILE A 143 0.90 -17.65 14.13
C ILE A 143 0.09 -17.83 15.42
N SER A 144 0.21 -18.96 16.11
CA SER A 144 -0.46 -19.22 17.39
C SER A 144 -0.01 -18.21 18.46
N SER A 145 1.29 -17.93 18.54
CA SER A 145 1.86 -16.97 19.48
C SER A 145 1.38 -15.55 19.20
N PHE A 146 1.36 -15.11 17.94
CA PHE A 146 0.83 -13.83 17.51
C PHE A 146 -0.68 -13.68 17.79
N ASN A 147 -1.47 -14.73 17.52
CA ASN A 147 -2.91 -14.70 17.73
C ASN A 147 -3.30 -14.68 19.22
N LYS A 148 -2.52 -15.31 20.12
CA LYS A 148 -2.73 -15.19 21.58
C LYS A 148 -2.67 -13.73 22.04
N ILE A 149 -1.67 -12.97 21.60
CA ILE A 149 -1.52 -11.54 21.91
C ILE A 149 -2.73 -10.74 21.38
N LEU A 150 -3.19 -11.02 20.15
CA LEU A 150 -4.38 -10.38 19.56
C LEU A 150 -5.66 -10.64 20.36
N HIS A 151 -5.89 -11.88 20.81
CA HIS A 151 -7.09 -12.29 21.56
C HIS A 151 -7.07 -11.79 23.01
N ASN A 152 -5.91 -11.84 23.68
CA ASN A 152 -5.71 -11.26 25.01
C ASN A 152 -5.89 -9.74 25.02
N LYS A 153 -5.83 -9.09 23.84
CA LYS A 153 -5.84 -7.63 23.66
C LYS A 153 -4.69 -6.97 24.40
N GLU A 154 -3.53 -7.64 24.37
CA GLU A 154 -2.27 -7.07 24.80
C GLU A 154 -1.82 -6.05 23.74
N TYR A 155 -1.58 -4.82 24.18
CA TYR A 155 -1.06 -3.73 23.35
C TYR A 155 -0.19 -2.80 24.20
N ILE A 156 0.81 -2.23 23.55
CA ILE A 156 1.77 -1.33 24.21
C ILE A 156 1.13 0.04 24.37
N LYS A 157 1.20 0.59 25.58
CA LYS A 157 0.63 1.89 25.90
C LYS A 157 1.62 2.99 25.53
N SER A 158 1.11 4.20 25.31
CA SER A 158 1.93 5.32 24.86
C SER A 158 3.00 5.83 25.84
N LYS A 159 3.04 5.28 27.07
CA LYS A 159 4.08 5.52 28.08
C LYS A 159 5.20 4.47 28.05
N GLU A 160 4.97 3.35 27.36
CA GLU A 160 5.86 2.18 27.22
C GLU A 160 6.64 2.25 25.88
N LEU A 161 6.56 3.39 25.18
CA LEU A 161 7.27 3.64 23.92
C LEU A 161 8.62 4.31 24.17
N ILE A 162 9.70 3.62 23.77
CA ILE A 162 11.10 4.03 23.85
C ILE A 162 11.55 4.49 22.46
N ILE A 163 12.20 5.65 22.38
CA ILE A 163 12.67 6.20 21.09
C ILE A 163 13.79 5.31 20.54
N GLY A 164 13.67 4.91 19.27
CA GLY A 164 14.62 4.02 18.60
C GLY A 164 14.44 2.53 18.86
N ALA A 165 13.55 2.15 19.78
CA ALA A 165 13.17 0.76 20.00
C ALA A 165 12.29 0.20 18.86
N THR A 166 12.35 -1.12 18.66
CA THR A 166 11.68 -1.82 17.55
C THR A 166 10.40 -2.50 18.05
N TYR A 167 9.30 -2.25 17.34
CA TYR A 167 7.95 -2.66 17.74
C TYR A 167 7.23 -3.46 16.65
N LYS A 168 6.39 -4.42 17.06
CA LYS A 168 5.58 -5.26 16.18
C LYS A 168 4.13 -4.78 16.12
N THR A 169 3.59 -4.61 14.92
CA THR A 169 2.21 -4.17 14.68
C THR A 169 1.21 -5.33 14.59
N LYS A 170 -0.09 -5.01 14.66
CA LYS A 170 -1.19 -5.95 14.34
C LYS A 170 -1.18 -6.49 12.90
N ASP A 171 -0.41 -5.86 12.01
CA ASP A 171 -0.24 -6.26 10.62
C ASP A 171 1.11 -6.98 10.40
N ASN A 172 1.69 -7.55 11.47
CA ASN A 172 2.99 -8.24 11.52
C ASN A 172 4.12 -7.43 10.83
N GLN A 173 4.08 -6.10 10.93
CA GLN A 173 5.17 -5.23 10.51
C GLN A 173 6.09 -4.95 11.70
N GLU A 174 7.38 -4.84 11.43
CA GLU A 174 8.39 -4.47 12.42
C GLU A 174 8.84 -3.05 12.10
N LEU A 175 8.66 -2.14 13.06
CA LEU A 175 8.84 -0.70 12.88
C LEU A 175 9.53 -0.08 14.09
N VAL A 176 10.51 0.79 13.83
CA VAL A 176 11.23 1.58 14.82
C VAL A 176 10.36 2.77 15.25
N TYR A 177 10.25 3.04 16.55
CA TYR A 177 9.54 4.23 17.03
C TYR A 177 10.43 5.47 16.90
N MET A 178 10.06 6.36 15.97
CA MET A 178 10.82 7.58 15.66
C MET A 178 10.54 8.71 16.65
N GLY A 179 9.41 8.68 17.36
CA GLY A 179 9.00 9.70 18.33
C GLY A 179 7.61 10.28 18.07
N ARG A 180 7.31 11.43 18.70
CA ARG A 180 6.00 12.09 18.61
C ARG A 180 6.12 13.56 18.17
N PHE A 181 5.82 13.81 16.90
CA PHE A 181 6.00 15.09 16.23
C PHE A 181 4.70 15.59 15.61
N ASP A 182 4.63 16.86 15.24
CA ASP A 182 3.49 17.40 14.48
C ASP A 182 3.46 16.81 13.07
N TYR A 183 2.27 16.41 12.63
CA TYR A 183 2.04 15.80 11.32
C TYR A 183 1.41 16.81 10.36
N TRP A 184 2.01 16.96 9.19
CA TRP A 184 1.57 17.90 8.15
C TRP A 184 0.98 17.14 6.95
N ASP A 185 -0.11 17.67 6.40
CA ASP A 185 -0.91 17.00 5.37
C ASP A 185 -1.48 18.03 4.40
N ARG A 186 -1.87 17.61 3.18
CA ARG A 186 -2.42 18.48 2.13
C ARG A 186 -3.94 18.30 2.06
N LYS A 187 -4.69 19.23 2.66
CA LYS A 187 -6.17 19.25 2.56
C LYS A 187 -6.60 19.95 1.27
N TRP A 188 -7.42 19.29 0.45
CA TRP A 188 -8.12 19.95 -0.65
C TRP A 188 -9.12 20.98 -0.13
N ILE A 189 -9.05 22.21 -0.63
CA ILE A 189 -10.00 23.29 -0.37
C ILE A 189 -10.68 23.63 -1.70
N ARG A 190 -12.00 23.53 -1.73
CA ARG A 190 -12.81 24.02 -2.84
C ARG A 190 -12.86 25.54 -2.77
N GLY A 191 -12.51 26.22 -3.86
CA GLY A 191 -12.65 27.66 -3.99
C GLY A 191 -14.12 28.08 -4.09
N GLU A 192 -14.44 29.26 -3.56
CA GLU A 192 -15.77 29.86 -3.64
C GLU A 192 -15.76 31.04 -4.63
N GLN A 193 -16.91 31.27 -5.30
CA GLN A 193 -17.21 32.41 -6.19
C GLN A 193 -16.02 33.05 -6.95
N GLY A 194 -15.26 32.25 -7.69
CA GLY A 194 -14.17 32.72 -8.56
C GLY A 194 -12.76 32.41 -8.08
N GLU A 195 -12.59 31.95 -6.83
CA GLU A 195 -11.32 31.35 -6.40
C GLU A 195 -11.10 29.96 -7.01
N GLU A 196 -9.85 29.64 -7.38
CA GLU A 196 -9.48 28.29 -7.80
C GLU A 196 -9.39 27.33 -6.59
N SER A 197 -9.80 26.08 -6.80
CA SER A 197 -9.71 25.04 -5.78
C SER A 197 -8.27 24.52 -5.69
N ARG A 198 -7.73 24.43 -4.48
CA ARG A 198 -6.30 24.14 -4.25
C ARG A 198 -6.06 23.28 -3.02
N TYR A 199 -4.93 22.58 -3.00
CA TYR A 199 -4.42 21.97 -1.78
C TYR A 199 -3.85 23.05 -0.85
N LYS A 200 -4.19 22.96 0.44
CA LYS A 200 -3.57 23.75 1.51
C LYS A 200 -2.86 22.81 2.48
N VAL A 201 -1.60 23.11 2.79
CA VAL A 201 -0.86 22.43 3.86
C VAL A 201 -1.51 22.75 5.20
N VAL A 202 -1.79 21.72 6.00
CA VAL A 202 -2.43 21.84 7.32
C VAL A 202 -1.71 20.96 8.35
N ASN A 203 -1.47 21.52 9.53
CA ASN A 203 -1.01 20.76 10.69
C ASN A 203 -2.19 19.96 11.29
N LYS A 204 -2.00 18.68 11.55
CA LYS A 204 -3.00 17.74 12.12
C LYS A 204 -2.81 17.51 13.62
N GLY A 205 -1.81 18.14 14.22
CA GLY A 205 -1.33 17.94 15.59
C GLY A 205 -0.38 16.76 15.74
N LYS A 206 0.03 16.47 16.98
CA LYS A 206 1.10 15.51 17.28
C LYS A 206 0.72 14.04 17.08
N HIS A 207 1.37 13.38 16.12
CA HIS A 207 1.23 11.96 15.82
C HIS A 207 2.46 11.17 16.30
N TYR A 208 2.26 9.92 16.70
CA TYR A 208 3.34 8.95 16.87
C TYR A 208 3.82 8.52 15.49
N ILE A 209 5.13 8.59 15.23
CA ILE A 209 5.72 8.15 13.97
C ILE A 209 6.47 6.84 14.23
N PHE A 210 6.12 5.79 13.50
CA PHE A 210 6.84 4.53 13.45
C PHE A 210 7.31 4.29 12.02
N ALA A 211 8.53 3.77 11.83
CA ALA A 211 9.13 3.67 10.50
C ALA A 211 10.00 2.43 10.29
N SER A 212 10.21 2.07 9.04
CA SER A 212 11.23 1.11 8.58
C SER A 212 11.87 1.62 7.29
N GLU A 213 13.10 1.19 7.02
CA GLU A 213 13.75 1.48 5.75
C GLU A 213 13.06 0.77 4.60
N THR A 214 13.05 1.42 3.44
CA THR A 214 12.51 0.86 2.20
C THR A 214 13.28 1.42 1.00
N THR A 215 12.85 1.04 -0.20
CA THR A 215 13.41 1.53 -1.45
C THR A 215 12.29 2.08 -2.31
N ASN A 216 12.43 3.32 -2.79
CA ASN A 216 11.40 3.93 -3.62
C ASN A 216 11.44 3.43 -5.08
N TYR A 217 10.45 3.86 -5.88
CA TYR A 217 10.30 3.46 -7.28
C TYR A 217 11.50 3.80 -8.17
N ARG A 218 12.38 4.72 -7.74
CA ARG A 218 13.64 5.09 -8.41
C ARG A 218 14.84 4.24 -7.97
N LYS A 219 14.60 3.19 -7.18
CA LYS A 219 15.63 2.33 -6.53
C LYS A 219 16.56 3.06 -5.56
N LYS A 220 16.17 4.24 -5.06
CA LYS A 220 16.89 4.97 -4.00
C LYS A 220 16.40 4.56 -2.60
N PRO A 221 17.25 4.61 -1.56
CA PRO A 221 16.82 4.45 -0.17
C PRO A 221 15.72 5.44 0.20
N ASP A 222 14.77 4.98 0.99
CA ASP A 222 13.61 5.75 1.45
C ASP A 222 13.10 5.22 2.80
N LEU A 223 12.09 5.85 3.37
CA LEU A 223 11.51 5.52 4.66
C LEU A 223 10.01 5.22 4.52
N TYR A 224 9.62 3.97 4.78
CA TYR A 224 8.23 3.63 5.02
C TYR A 224 7.88 4.07 6.44
N ALA A 225 6.81 4.86 6.62
CA ALA A 225 6.41 5.31 7.94
C ALA A 225 4.89 5.38 8.08
N ILE A 226 4.39 5.03 9.28
CA ILE A 226 3.01 5.19 9.69
C ILE A 226 2.89 6.30 10.75
N GLN A 227 1.88 7.15 10.59
CA GLN A 227 1.66 8.32 11.45
C GLN A 227 0.33 8.14 12.19
N LEU A 228 0.41 7.88 13.50
CA LEU A 228 -0.74 7.52 14.32
C LEU A 228 -1.15 8.70 15.21
N LYS A 229 -2.38 9.23 15.08
CA LYS A 229 -2.88 10.29 15.97
C LYS A 229 -3.07 9.79 17.41
N SER A 230 -3.51 8.54 17.52
CA SER A 230 -3.59 7.75 18.74
C SER A 230 -3.01 6.36 18.46
N LEU A 231 -2.27 5.80 19.41
CA LEU A 231 -1.64 4.49 19.29
C LEU A 231 -2.68 3.37 19.19
N GLY A 232 -3.72 3.46 20.03
CA GLY A 232 -4.81 2.47 20.07
C GLY A 232 -4.27 1.07 20.37
N ASP A 233 -4.83 0.08 19.68
CA ASP A 233 -4.44 -1.32 19.75
C ASP A 233 -3.46 -1.73 18.63
N ARG A 234 -2.81 -0.77 17.93
CA ARG A 234 -2.04 -1.08 16.70
C ARG A 234 -0.66 -1.70 16.93
N VAL A 235 -0.03 -1.43 18.07
CA VAL A 235 1.29 -1.95 18.45
C VAL A 235 1.10 -2.96 19.57
N ILE A 236 1.54 -4.19 19.36
CA ILE A 236 1.19 -5.34 20.21
C ILE A 236 2.38 -5.96 20.96
N GLY A 237 3.61 -5.66 20.54
CA GLY A 237 4.82 -6.19 21.17
C GLY A 237 6.05 -5.34 20.89
N CYS A 238 7.02 -5.42 21.80
CA CYS A 238 8.35 -4.85 21.62
C CYS A 238 9.30 -6.00 21.27
N LEU A 239 10.14 -5.80 20.27
CA LEU A 239 11.10 -6.81 19.78
C LEU A 239 12.52 -6.52 20.27
N SER A 240 12.84 -5.24 20.44
CA SER A 240 14.00 -4.78 21.22
C SER A 240 13.70 -3.42 21.81
N GLU A 241 14.00 -3.24 23.10
CA GLU A 241 13.97 -1.95 23.79
C GLU A 241 15.22 -1.10 23.49
N GLU A 242 16.25 -1.69 22.89
CA GLU A 242 17.49 -1.00 22.52
C GLU A 242 17.28 -0.09 21.30
N CYS A 243 17.95 1.07 21.31
CA CYS A 243 17.91 1.99 20.17
C CYS A 243 18.71 1.40 19.00
N THR A 244 18.06 1.16 17.86
CA THR A 244 18.73 0.63 16.67
C THR A 244 19.87 1.54 16.19
N GLU A 245 21.02 0.96 15.86
CA GLU A 245 22.19 1.70 15.34
C GLU A 245 21.85 2.57 14.12
N ARG A 246 20.85 2.14 13.32
CA ARG A 246 20.42 2.84 12.10
C ARG A 246 19.40 3.95 12.37
N TYR A 247 19.04 4.22 13.63
CA TYR A 247 18.06 5.23 14.02
C TYR A 247 18.40 6.62 13.46
N ALA A 248 19.67 7.06 13.59
CA ALA A 248 20.09 8.38 13.11
C ALA A 248 19.94 8.52 11.58
N TYR A 249 20.21 7.46 10.83
CA TYR A 249 20.02 7.40 9.38
C TYR A 249 18.55 7.43 8.99
N MET A 250 17.71 6.63 9.66
CA MET A 250 16.26 6.65 9.48
C MET A 250 15.63 8.00 9.86
N PHE A 251 16.20 8.68 10.86
CA PHE A 251 15.74 10.00 11.28
C PHE A 251 16.09 11.06 10.25
N ASP A 252 17.30 11.06 9.67
CA ASP A 252 17.63 11.96 8.57
C ASP A 252 16.69 11.76 7.35
N LEU A 253 16.40 10.51 6.98
CA LEU A 253 15.40 10.21 5.93
C LEU A 253 13.99 10.71 6.28
N LEU A 254 13.61 10.77 7.57
CA LEU A 254 12.37 11.36 8.05
C LEU A 254 12.38 12.90 7.96
N GLU A 255 13.52 13.53 8.25
CA GLU A 255 13.65 15.00 8.20
C GLU A 255 13.45 15.58 6.80
N HIS A 256 13.73 14.80 5.75
CA HIS A 256 13.48 15.14 4.34
C HIS A 256 12.01 14.94 3.90
N LYS A 257 11.06 14.65 4.81
CA LYS A 257 9.65 14.40 4.47
C LYS A 257 8.74 15.59 4.73
N SER A 258 8.00 15.98 3.68
CA SER A 258 7.00 17.06 3.70
C SER A 258 5.83 16.87 4.68
N TYR A 259 5.68 15.67 5.27
CA TYR A 259 4.71 15.38 6.33
C TYR A 259 5.28 15.53 7.76
N TYR A 260 6.60 15.62 7.92
CA TYR A 260 7.30 15.86 9.19
C TYR A 260 7.64 17.35 9.34
N SER A 261 8.22 17.94 8.29
CA SER A 261 8.38 19.39 8.15
C SER A 261 7.70 19.82 6.84
N PRO A 262 6.83 20.84 6.83
CA PRO A 262 6.14 21.24 5.60
C PRO A 262 7.08 21.93 4.62
N GLN A 263 6.74 21.93 3.33
CA GLN A 263 7.45 22.70 2.30
C GLN A 263 7.32 24.21 2.55
N ASP A 264 8.40 24.95 2.27
CA ASP A 264 8.48 26.39 2.41
C ASP A 264 8.95 27.01 1.09
N GLU A 265 7.99 27.38 0.23
CA GLU A 265 8.29 27.91 -1.11
C GLU A 265 9.08 29.24 -1.09
N SER A 266 9.23 29.88 0.07
CA SER A 266 10.11 31.05 0.25
C SER A 266 11.60 30.71 0.36
N LYS A 267 11.93 29.42 0.49
CA LYS A 267 13.29 28.87 0.56
C LYS A 267 13.70 28.10 -0.70
N ASP A 268 12.81 27.99 -1.69
CA ASP A 268 13.08 27.22 -2.90
C ASP A 268 14.13 27.93 -3.79
N GLU A 269 15.16 27.19 -4.21
CA GLU A 269 16.29 27.75 -4.96
C GLU A 269 16.15 27.47 -6.46
N PHE A 270 16.36 28.49 -7.29
CA PHE A 270 16.31 28.38 -8.75
C PHE A 270 17.73 28.28 -9.31
N VAL A 271 18.19 27.04 -9.51
CA VAL A 271 19.59 26.72 -9.84
C VAL A 271 19.76 26.56 -11.36
N TYR A 272 20.78 27.22 -11.93
CA TYR A 272 21.11 27.12 -13.35
C TYR A 272 21.58 25.71 -13.73
N TYR A 273 21.04 25.16 -14.82
CA TYR A 273 21.66 24.01 -15.47
C TYR A 273 22.99 24.42 -16.13
N THR A 274 24.01 23.58 -16.08
CA THR A 274 25.13 23.66 -17.04
C THR A 274 24.63 23.29 -18.44
N LYS A 275 25.30 23.78 -19.50
CA LYS A 275 24.91 23.54 -20.89
C LYS A 275 24.80 22.04 -21.19
N ASP A 276 25.81 21.27 -20.79
CA ASP A 276 25.87 19.84 -21.04
C ASP A 276 24.80 19.07 -20.27
N ARG A 277 24.55 19.41 -18.99
CA ARG A 277 23.51 18.77 -18.16
C ARG A 277 22.10 19.06 -18.68
N PHE A 278 21.84 20.29 -19.13
CA PHE A 278 20.59 20.65 -19.79
C PHE A 278 20.39 19.80 -21.06
N CYS A 279 21.38 19.78 -21.95
CA CYS A 279 21.31 19.04 -23.20
C CYS A 279 21.17 17.52 -22.98
N GLU A 280 21.89 16.94 -22.01
CA GLU A 280 21.77 15.54 -21.59
C GLU A 280 20.34 15.22 -21.10
N LYS A 281 19.83 16.01 -20.15
CA LYS A 281 18.51 15.79 -19.54
C LYS A 281 17.39 15.85 -20.58
N ILE A 282 17.40 16.86 -21.46
CA ILE A 282 16.40 16.98 -22.53
C ILE A 282 16.54 15.83 -23.54
N ARG A 283 17.74 15.52 -24.04
CA ARG A 283 17.94 14.44 -25.03
C ARG A 283 17.53 13.07 -24.48
N THR A 284 17.84 12.79 -23.21
CA THR A 284 17.43 11.54 -22.53
C THR A 284 15.91 11.39 -22.41
N LYS A 285 15.21 12.47 -22.05
CA LYS A 285 13.76 12.45 -21.73
C LYS A 285 12.87 12.63 -22.96
N ILE A 286 13.33 13.35 -23.97
CA ILE A 286 12.55 13.74 -25.16
C ILE A 286 13.01 13.02 -26.43
N GLY A 287 14.30 12.73 -26.60
CA GLY A 287 14.90 12.30 -27.88
C GLY A 287 14.35 10.99 -28.46
N ASN A 288 13.81 10.10 -27.63
CA ASN A 288 13.18 8.85 -28.08
C ASN A 288 11.70 9.01 -28.52
N TYR A 289 11.03 10.09 -28.10
CA TYR A 289 9.58 10.28 -28.25
C TYR A 289 9.20 11.77 -28.33
N ALA A 290 9.84 12.50 -29.26
CA ALA A 290 9.91 13.96 -29.30
C ALA A 290 8.59 14.74 -29.09
N TRP A 291 7.49 14.25 -29.67
CA TRP A 291 6.17 14.89 -29.57
C TRP A 291 5.37 14.55 -28.29
N HIS A 292 5.74 13.49 -27.55
CA HIS A 292 4.93 12.93 -26.45
C HIS A 292 5.39 13.33 -25.04
N TYR A 293 6.61 13.83 -24.89
CA TYR A 293 7.18 14.22 -23.60
C TYR A 293 7.73 15.64 -23.68
N SER A 294 7.38 16.47 -22.69
CA SER A 294 8.04 17.74 -22.42
C SER A 294 8.88 17.66 -21.14
N THR A 295 9.78 18.62 -20.96
CA THR A 295 10.53 18.81 -19.72
C THR A 295 10.29 20.22 -19.20
N SER A 296 9.77 20.32 -17.98
CA SER A 296 9.57 21.58 -17.28
C SER A 296 10.90 22.15 -16.81
N ILE A 297 11.06 23.46 -16.99
CA ILE A 297 12.21 24.28 -16.56
C ILE A 297 11.71 25.65 -16.10
N TYR A 298 12.59 26.47 -15.53
CA TYR A 298 12.30 27.87 -15.21
C TYR A 298 13.24 28.79 -15.97
N ILE A 299 12.73 29.90 -16.51
CA ILE A 299 13.52 30.93 -17.21
C ILE A 299 13.71 32.21 -16.39
N GLY A 300 13.04 32.33 -15.24
CA GLY A 300 13.24 33.34 -14.19
C GLY A 300 13.67 32.70 -12.87
N ASN A 301 13.48 33.42 -11.76
CA ASN A 301 13.86 33.01 -10.40
C ASN A 301 12.61 32.82 -9.52
N ASP A 302 11.53 32.37 -10.13
CA ASP A 302 10.17 32.42 -9.61
C ASP A 302 9.29 31.35 -10.29
N ILE A 303 8.17 31.00 -9.66
CA ILE A 303 7.27 29.94 -10.12
C ILE A 303 6.52 30.30 -11.43
N ASP A 304 6.22 31.58 -11.66
CA ASP A 304 5.47 32.04 -12.83
C ASP A 304 6.33 32.01 -14.11
N SER A 305 7.65 32.00 -13.96
CA SER A 305 8.63 31.80 -15.04
C SER A 305 8.76 30.36 -15.56
N ALA A 306 7.85 29.46 -15.16
CA ALA A 306 7.83 28.08 -15.63
C ALA A 306 7.62 27.99 -17.15
N ALA A 307 8.44 27.16 -17.80
CA ALA A 307 8.40 26.89 -19.23
C ALA A 307 8.56 25.39 -19.51
N GLU A 308 8.03 24.95 -20.65
CA GLU A 308 8.16 23.57 -21.13
C GLU A 308 9.05 23.53 -22.39
N VAL A 309 10.08 22.68 -22.36
CA VAL A 309 10.84 22.29 -23.56
C VAL A 309 10.19 21.05 -24.15
N ILE A 310 9.93 21.04 -25.46
CA ILE A 310 9.42 19.89 -26.22
C ILE A 310 10.17 19.77 -27.55
N GLY A 311 10.37 18.56 -28.07
CA GLY A 311 10.96 18.37 -29.40
C GLY A 311 10.02 18.85 -30.51
N ASP A 312 10.56 19.13 -31.70
CA ASP A 312 9.71 19.28 -32.88
C ASP A 312 9.27 17.90 -33.42
N ALA A 313 8.09 17.87 -34.06
CA ALA A 313 7.38 16.65 -34.65
C ALA A 313 8.37 16.41 -35.90
N LYS A 314 8.85 17.47 -36.61
CA LYS A 314 9.49 17.36 -37.94
C LYS A 314 11.00 17.24 -37.95
N ASP A 315 11.68 17.67 -36.89
CA ASP A 315 13.13 17.68 -36.78
C ASP A 315 13.56 17.30 -35.36
N ASN A 316 14.19 16.13 -35.23
CA ASN A 316 14.66 15.59 -33.95
C ASN A 316 15.77 16.44 -33.29
N ASN A 317 16.39 17.36 -34.02
CA ASN A 317 17.40 18.29 -33.49
C ASN A 317 16.82 19.67 -33.12
N SER A 318 15.56 19.94 -33.47
CA SER A 318 14.87 21.18 -33.15
C SER A 318 13.97 21.03 -31.92
N PHE A 319 13.97 22.06 -31.07
CA PHE A 319 13.25 22.08 -29.81
C PHE A 319 12.50 23.40 -29.66
N ASN A 320 11.28 23.30 -29.15
CA ASN A 320 10.36 24.41 -28.94
C ASN A 320 10.26 24.73 -27.44
N LEU A 321 10.49 25.97 -27.07
CA LEU A 321 10.24 26.47 -25.71
C LEU A 321 8.84 27.08 -25.65
N ARG A 322 7.99 26.57 -24.75
CA ARG A 322 6.60 27.03 -24.57
C ARG A 322 6.41 27.61 -23.16
N ILE A 323 5.70 28.74 -23.08
CA ILE A 323 5.19 29.28 -21.81
C ILE A 323 3.68 29.43 -21.84
N ARG A 324 3.04 29.23 -20.70
CA ARG A 324 1.58 29.23 -20.57
C ARG A 324 1.07 30.66 -20.37
N LYS A 325 0.37 31.22 -21.36
CA LYS A 325 -0.13 32.60 -21.34
C LYS A 325 -1.65 32.67 -21.25
N LYS A 326 -2.14 33.66 -20.50
CA LYS A 326 -3.55 34.06 -20.47
C LYS A 326 -3.89 34.81 -21.76
N VAL A 327 -4.79 34.24 -22.55
CA VAL A 327 -5.27 34.80 -23.83
C VAL A 327 -6.80 34.92 -23.82
N THR A 328 -7.37 35.75 -24.70
CA THR A 328 -8.84 35.90 -24.80
C THR A 328 -9.47 34.59 -25.28
N SER A 329 -10.52 34.13 -24.61
CA SER A 329 -11.17 32.86 -24.94
C SER A 329 -11.92 32.95 -26.27
N LYS A 330 -11.52 32.10 -27.23
CA LYS A 330 -12.18 31.97 -28.56
C LYS A 330 -13.61 31.42 -28.47
N TRP A 331 -13.99 30.83 -27.34
CA TRP A 331 -15.25 30.10 -27.15
C TRP A 331 -16.19 30.71 -26.11
N ASN A 332 -15.80 31.79 -25.42
CA ASN A 332 -16.61 32.39 -24.36
C ASN A 332 -16.44 33.92 -24.34
N TYR A 333 -17.48 34.66 -24.74
CA TYR A 333 -17.45 36.12 -24.85
C TYR A 333 -17.18 36.76 -23.48
N GLY A 334 -16.03 37.43 -23.36
CA GLY A 334 -15.56 38.04 -22.11
C GLY A 334 -14.70 37.13 -21.21
N GLY A 335 -14.48 35.87 -21.60
CA GLY A 335 -13.61 34.93 -20.88
C GLY A 335 -12.14 34.98 -21.32
N TYR A 336 -11.27 34.39 -20.50
CA TYR A 336 -9.87 34.11 -20.83
C TYR A 336 -9.59 32.60 -20.78
N SER A 337 -8.65 32.13 -21.59
CA SER A 337 -8.10 30.77 -21.56
C SER A 337 -6.58 30.82 -21.32
N MET A 338 -6.01 29.73 -20.81
CA MET A 338 -4.55 29.56 -20.68
C MET A 338 -4.04 28.70 -21.85
N GLU A 339 -3.41 29.32 -22.84
CA GLU A 339 -2.83 28.63 -24.01
C GLU A 339 -1.29 28.55 -23.89
N ASN A 340 -0.71 27.43 -24.34
CA ASN A 340 0.75 27.26 -24.38
C ASN A 340 1.31 27.93 -25.64
N VAL A 341 2.07 29.00 -25.47
CA VAL A 341 2.64 29.81 -26.56
C VAL A 341 4.12 29.48 -26.74
N THR A 342 4.51 29.00 -27.92
CA THR A 342 5.92 28.86 -28.29
C THR A 342 6.58 30.25 -28.34
N ILE A 343 7.69 30.43 -27.62
CA ILE A 343 8.47 31.67 -27.58
C ILE A 343 9.86 31.54 -28.21
N PHE A 344 10.33 30.30 -28.41
CA PHE A 344 11.58 29.99 -29.11
C PHE A 344 11.46 28.64 -29.84
N SER A 345 12.15 28.49 -30.96
CA SER A 345 12.29 27.26 -31.74
C SER A 345 13.70 27.23 -32.34
N GLY A 346 14.47 26.17 -32.10
CA GLY A 346 15.88 26.08 -32.48
C GLY A 346 16.63 24.97 -31.72
N SER A 347 17.96 25.03 -31.62
CA SER A 347 18.72 24.00 -30.89
C SER A 347 18.62 24.15 -29.36
N LEU A 348 18.99 23.10 -28.63
CA LEU A 348 19.12 23.16 -27.16
C LEU A 348 20.24 24.09 -26.73
N GLU A 349 21.30 24.13 -27.53
CA GLU A 349 22.49 24.93 -27.31
C GLU A 349 22.19 26.44 -27.39
N ASP A 350 21.37 26.85 -28.37
CA ASP A 350 20.86 28.23 -28.52
C ASP A 350 19.87 28.59 -27.40
N LEU A 351 18.93 27.67 -27.10
CA LEU A 351 17.94 27.83 -26.03
C LEU A 351 18.63 28.06 -24.68
N TRP A 352 19.65 27.27 -24.38
CA TRP A 352 20.43 27.41 -23.15
C TRP A 352 21.15 28.76 -23.07
N GLU A 353 21.74 29.22 -24.18
CA GLU A 353 22.47 30.50 -24.22
C GLU A 353 21.54 31.71 -24.06
N GLN A 354 20.38 31.69 -24.73
CA GLN A 354 19.40 32.77 -24.69
C GLN A 354 18.62 32.84 -23.36
N TYR A 355 18.17 31.70 -22.82
CA TYR A 355 17.24 31.66 -21.68
C TYR A 355 17.87 31.23 -20.35
N LYS A 356 19.08 30.66 -20.36
CA LYS A 356 19.82 30.18 -19.17
C LYS A 356 18.93 29.38 -18.21
N PRO A 357 18.39 28.24 -18.68
CA PRO A 357 17.35 27.49 -17.98
C PRO A 357 17.80 27.05 -16.60
N ARG A 358 16.82 27.02 -15.67
CA ARG A 358 16.99 26.63 -14.28
C ARG A 358 16.09 25.46 -13.92
N TYR A 359 16.50 24.70 -12.91
CA TYR A 359 15.61 23.84 -12.13
C TYR A 359 15.28 24.50 -10.80
N ARG A 360 14.29 23.97 -10.09
CA ARG A 360 13.85 24.43 -8.77
C ARG A 360 14.15 23.33 -7.76
N ASP A 361 15.03 23.61 -6.81
CA ASP A 361 15.25 22.77 -5.65
C ASP A 361 14.29 23.22 -4.55
N GLN A 362 13.49 22.28 -4.05
CA GLN A 362 12.39 22.55 -3.11
C GLN A 362 12.84 22.26 -1.69
N TYR A 363 12.58 23.18 -0.75
CA TYR A 363 13.04 23.06 0.63
C TYR A 363 11.89 23.00 1.63
N LEU A 364 12.17 22.38 2.78
CA LEU A 364 11.25 22.29 3.92
C LEU A 364 11.52 23.40 4.95
N VAL A 365 10.57 23.65 5.85
CA VAL A 365 10.73 24.65 6.93
C VAL A 365 11.97 24.38 7.79
N ASN A 366 12.35 23.11 8.01
CA ASN A 366 13.59 22.72 8.72
C ASN A 366 14.89 22.95 7.91
N GLY A 367 14.81 23.37 6.65
CA GLY A 367 15.96 23.61 5.78
C GLY A 367 16.50 22.37 5.05
N LYS A 368 15.87 21.20 5.20
CA LYS A 368 16.22 20.02 4.39
C LYS A 368 15.65 20.16 2.97
N LEU A 369 16.37 19.61 2.00
CA LEU A 369 15.91 19.48 0.62
C LEU A 369 14.74 18.48 0.56
N PHE A 370 13.57 18.90 0.10
CA PHE A 370 12.44 18.00 -0.15
C PHE A 370 12.61 17.22 -1.45
N GLN A 371 12.97 17.94 -2.51
CA GLN A 371 13.02 17.41 -3.88
C GLN A 371 13.92 18.31 -4.73
N SER A 372 14.85 17.71 -5.49
CA SER A 372 15.61 18.44 -6.50
C SER A 372 14.95 18.39 -7.87
N GLY A 373 14.85 19.55 -8.52
CA GLY A 373 14.29 19.68 -9.86
C GLY A 373 15.20 19.16 -10.99
N ASP A 374 16.49 18.94 -10.73
CA ASP A 374 17.36 18.23 -11.70
C ASP A 374 17.03 16.73 -11.77
N GLU A 375 16.50 16.14 -10.69
CA GLU A 375 16.13 14.72 -10.69
C GLU A 375 14.74 14.42 -11.29
N GLU A 376 13.93 15.42 -11.69
CA GLU A 376 12.60 15.21 -12.31
C GLU A 376 12.61 14.97 -13.82
#